data_AF-A0A6C0AVC9-F1
#
_entry.id   AF-A0A6C0AVC9-F1
#
_cell.length_a   1.000
_cell.length_b   1.000
_cell.length_c   1.000
_cell.angle_alpha   90.00
_cell.angle_beta   90.00
_cell.angle_gamma   90.00
#
_symmetry.space_group_name_H-M   'P 1'
#
loop_
_entity.id
_entity.type
_entity.pdbx_description
1 polymer ?
#
loop_
_entity_poly.entity_id
_entity_poly.type
_entity_poly.pdbx_seq_one_letter_code
_entity_poly.pdbx_strand_id
1 'polypeptide(L)'
;MNLQNGYIILNRHVKKVAVKKWLKGNKLHSNHTMSKANSDLTTETLKSYIVNDRTTLLNAIVKDMSNVSANNAADYLRNFSKKIEGFLSLDYPVVDNKKRKKKERRFRKISPYLAFCAHYRNSKRDSNGKLRENVLEITKQAGAKWKNMKEKDRKPWEAEAEKATRIARANWDKEHSSVPAPTSDEIRDMKKSELMNLVTTSGVSVSQKATLKEIRDKLVAHYSAPTEEQICKMKKDELKKLIEKAGISAQKDTKSMQSALISHYYPAQT
;
A
#
# COMPACT_ATOMS: atom_id res chain seq x y z
N MET A 1 36.30 -3.29 32.89
CA MET A 1 35.73 -3.48 31.53
C MET A 1 34.46 -4.32 31.65
N ASN A 2 33.31 -3.77 31.24
CA ASN A 2 31.97 -4.24 31.59
C ASN A 2 31.58 -5.60 30.98
N LEU A 3 31.45 -6.62 31.83
CA LEU A 3 30.91 -7.96 31.51
C LEU A 3 29.47 -7.93 30.95
N GLN A 4 28.69 -6.89 31.23
CA GLN A 4 27.35 -6.67 30.67
C GLN A 4 27.37 -6.47 29.14
N ASN A 5 28.41 -5.83 28.60
CA ASN A 5 28.49 -5.57 27.15
C ASN A 5 28.82 -6.86 26.37
N GLY A 6 29.58 -7.78 26.95
CA GLY A 6 29.87 -9.08 26.34
C GLY A 6 28.63 -9.98 26.20
N TYR A 7 27.77 -9.99 27.22
CA TYR A 7 26.56 -10.83 27.23
C TYR A 7 25.51 -10.38 26.20
N ILE A 8 25.37 -9.06 25.98
CA ILE A 8 24.45 -8.49 24.99
C ILE A 8 24.93 -8.78 23.55
N ILE A 9 26.24 -8.74 23.33
CA ILE A 9 26.84 -9.01 22.01
C ILE A 9 26.73 -10.50 21.66
N LEU A 10 26.99 -11.41 22.62
CA LEU A 10 26.84 -12.86 22.40
C LEU A 10 25.38 -13.22 22.08
N ASN A 11 24.41 -12.68 22.81
CA ASN A 11 22.99 -12.97 22.59
C ASN A 11 22.49 -12.49 21.21
N ARG A 12 22.97 -11.34 20.72
CA ARG A 12 22.67 -10.88 19.35
C ARG A 12 23.30 -11.77 18.28
N HIS A 13 24.50 -12.27 18.52
CA HIS A 13 25.20 -13.13 17.55
C HIS A 13 24.56 -14.51 17.45
N VAL A 14 24.25 -15.13 18.60
CA VAL A 14 23.56 -16.43 18.67
C VAL A 14 22.16 -16.35 18.04
N LYS A 15 21.38 -15.29 18.32
CA LYS A 15 20.07 -15.07 17.67
C LYS A 15 20.17 -14.91 16.15
N LYS A 16 21.17 -14.16 15.65
CA LYS A 16 21.38 -14.01 14.20
C LYS A 16 21.78 -15.33 13.55
N VAL A 17 22.63 -16.13 14.19
CA VAL A 17 23.04 -17.44 13.66
C VAL A 17 21.88 -18.42 13.66
N ALA A 18 21.07 -18.47 14.73
CA ALA A 18 19.88 -19.33 14.82
C ALA A 18 18.83 -18.98 13.75
N VAL A 19 18.52 -17.70 13.56
CA VAL A 19 17.58 -17.25 12.51
C VAL A 19 18.11 -17.55 11.10
N LYS A 20 19.42 -17.39 10.87
CA LYS A 20 20.04 -17.70 9.56
C LYS A 20 20.07 -19.21 9.29
N LYS A 21 20.22 -20.05 10.32
CA LYS A 21 20.16 -21.51 10.23
C LYS A 21 18.73 -22.00 9.98
N TRP A 22 17.74 -21.40 10.66
CA TRP A 22 16.31 -21.65 10.42
C TRP A 22 15.87 -21.26 9.00
N LEU A 23 16.29 -20.08 8.51
CA LEU A 23 16.01 -19.62 7.15
C LEU A 23 16.71 -20.47 6.07
N LYS A 24 17.89 -21.04 6.35
CA LYS A 24 18.58 -21.96 5.43
C LYS A 24 17.95 -23.36 5.42
N GLY A 25 17.50 -23.86 6.58
CA GLY A 25 16.80 -25.15 6.67
C GLY A 25 15.49 -25.18 5.88
N ASN A 26 14.73 -24.08 5.92
CA ASN A 26 13.48 -23.94 5.15
C ASN A 26 13.67 -23.71 3.65
N LYS A 27 14.90 -23.44 3.18
CA LYS A 27 15.17 -23.18 1.75
C LYS A 27 15.59 -24.42 0.96
N LEU A 28 15.79 -25.57 1.62
CA LEU A 28 16.26 -26.81 1.00
C LEU A 28 15.16 -27.85 0.71
N HIS A 29 13.88 -27.53 0.95
CA HIS A 29 12.75 -28.42 0.65
C HIS A 29 11.79 -27.91 -0.45
N SER A 30 12.21 -26.91 -1.23
CA SER A 30 11.42 -26.42 -2.37
C SER A 30 11.93 -27.02 -3.67
N ASN A 31 11.67 -28.31 -3.90
CA ASN A 31 11.57 -28.94 -5.23
C ASN A 31 11.08 -30.39 -5.09
N HIS A 32 9.82 -30.55 -4.69
CA HIS A 32 9.07 -31.77 -5.02
C HIS A 32 7.59 -31.44 -5.19
N THR A 33 7.05 -31.90 -6.30
CA THR A 33 5.62 -31.97 -6.62
C THR A 33 4.88 -32.68 -5.50
N MET A 34 4.21 -31.93 -4.63
CA MET A 34 3.31 -32.51 -3.63
C MET A 34 1.91 -32.57 -4.23
N SER A 35 1.54 -33.78 -4.63
CA SER A 35 0.15 -34.21 -4.70
C SER A 35 -0.52 -33.88 -3.35
N LYS A 36 -1.81 -33.54 -3.41
CA LYS A 36 -2.67 -33.46 -2.23
C LYS A 36 -2.75 -34.84 -1.59
N ALA A 37 -1.89 -35.09 -0.63
CA ALA A 37 -2.19 -35.96 0.49
C ALA A 37 -2.17 -35.07 1.73
N ASN A 38 -3.31 -34.94 2.41
CA ASN A 38 -3.31 -34.52 3.80
C ASN A 38 -2.50 -35.59 4.55
N SER A 39 -1.19 -35.36 4.72
CA SER A 39 -0.42 -36.12 5.69
C SER A 39 -0.85 -35.60 7.05
N ASP A 40 -1.96 -36.13 7.56
CA ASP A 40 -2.27 -36.01 8.98
C ASP A 40 -1.03 -36.52 9.72
N LEU A 41 -0.28 -35.59 10.30
CA LEU A 41 0.96 -35.89 10.99
C LEU A 41 0.62 -36.93 12.04
N THR A 42 1.08 -38.17 11.87
CA THR A 42 0.63 -39.26 12.72
C THR A 42 0.96 -38.91 14.17
N THR A 43 0.09 -39.33 15.09
CA THR A 43 0.24 -39.02 16.52
C THR A 43 1.61 -39.45 17.06
N GLU A 44 2.19 -40.51 16.50
CA GLU A 44 3.54 -40.99 16.79
C GLU A 44 4.63 -40.03 16.32
N THR A 45 4.48 -39.44 15.13
CA THR A 45 5.43 -38.44 14.61
C THR A 45 5.37 -37.15 15.42
N LEU A 46 4.18 -36.73 15.87
CA LEU A 46 4.05 -35.57 16.75
C LEU A 46 4.71 -35.83 18.12
N LYS A 47 4.48 -37.03 18.69
CA LYS A 47 5.13 -37.45 19.94
C LYS A 47 6.65 -37.48 19.82
N SER A 48 7.20 -37.97 18.71
CA SER A 48 8.65 -38.01 18.50
C SER A 48 9.25 -36.61 18.41
N TYR A 49 8.60 -35.66 17.73
CA TYR A 49 9.03 -34.26 17.73
C TYR A 49 8.99 -33.63 19.12
N ILE A 50 7.91 -33.85 19.89
CA ILE A 50 7.78 -33.32 21.26
C ILE A 50 8.88 -33.88 22.16
N VAL A 51 9.15 -35.19 22.07
CA VAL A 51 10.21 -35.84 22.86
C VAL A 51 11.58 -35.26 22.47
N ASN A 52 11.86 -35.13 21.17
CA ASN A 52 13.13 -34.62 20.68
C ASN A 52 13.40 -33.15 21.11
N ASP A 53 12.38 -32.29 21.04
CA ASP A 53 12.47 -30.91 21.53
C ASP A 53 12.70 -30.86 23.04
N ARG A 54 11.99 -31.70 23.81
CA ARG A 54 12.18 -31.81 25.27
C ARG A 54 13.58 -32.29 25.62
N THR A 55 14.08 -33.33 24.97
CA THR A 55 15.45 -33.82 25.21
C THR A 55 16.50 -32.79 24.83
N THR A 56 16.28 -32.03 23.75
CA THR A 56 17.21 -30.96 23.33
C THR A 56 17.25 -29.83 24.36
N LEU A 57 16.08 -29.43 24.89
CA LEU A 57 15.98 -28.44 25.95
C LEU A 57 16.65 -28.93 27.24
N LEU A 58 16.40 -30.16 27.65
CA LEU A 58 17.01 -30.75 28.85
C LEU A 58 18.54 -30.84 28.71
N ASN A 59 19.05 -31.24 27.55
CA ASN A 59 20.49 -31.29 27.30
C ASN A 59 21.14 -29.90 27.33
N ALA A 60 20.44 -28.87 26.85
CA ALA A 60 20.90 -27.48 26.96
C ALA A 60 20.95 -27.02 28.41
N ILE A 61 19.91 -27.33 29.20
CA ILE A 61 19.86 -27.03 30.64
C ILE A 61 21.01 -27.74 31.37
N VAL A 62 21.22 -29.04 31.13
CA VAL A 62 22.30 -29.81 31.77
C VAL A 62 23.67 -29.23 31.43
N LYS A 63 23.90 -28.84 30.17
CA LYS A 63 25.16 -28.22 29.72
C LYS A 63 25.39 -26.85 30.36
N ASP A 64 24.34 -26.06 30.51
CA ASP A 64 24.44 -24.75 31.17
C ASP A 64 24.70 -24.94 32.68
N MET A 65 24.03 -25.92 33.31
CA MET A 65 24.22 -26.27 34.71
C MET A 65 25.61 -26.86 34.99
N SER A 66 26.21 -27.63 34.07
CA SER A 66 27.56 -28.20 34.25
C SER A 66 28.67 -27.13 34.30
N ASN A 67 28.38 -25.92 33.82
CA ASN A 67 29.32 -24.78 33.89
C ASN A 67 29.10 -23.89 35.12
N VAL A 68 28.09 -24.18 35.95
CA VAL A 68 27.83 -23.45 37.19
C VAL A 68 28.49 -24.20 38.35
N SER A 69 29.56 -23.63 38.91
CA SER A 69 30.16 -24.16 40.14
C SER A 69 29.18 -24.08 41.31
N ALA A 70 29.29 -24.96 42.30
CA ALA A 70 28.41 -24.96 43.48
C ALA A 70 28.39 -23.58 44.20
N ASN A 71 29.53 -22.88 44.22
CA ASN A 71 29.65 -21.53 44.76
C ASN A 71 28.86 -20.50 43.93
N ASN A 72 28.94 -20.58 42.60
CA ASN A 72 28.18 -19.71 41.70
C ASN A 72 26.67 -19.97 41.77
N ALA A 73 26.25 -21.22 41.99
CA ALA A 73 24.84 -21.60 42.17
C ALA A 73 24.27 -21.02 43.47
N ALA A 74 25.01 -21.13 44.58
CA ALA A 74 24.62 -20.57 45.87
C ALA A 74 24.51 -19.03 45.82
N ASP A 75 25.48 -18.36 45.18
CA ASP A 75 25.44 -16.91 44.98
C ASP A 75 24.31 -16.49 44.04
N TYR A 76 23.98 -17.30 43.03
CA TYR A 76 22.82 -17.06 42.17
C TYR A 76 21.52 -17.16 42.96
N LEU A 77 21.34 -18.21 43.78
CA LEU A 77 20.14 -18.41 44.60
C LEU A 77 19.98 -17.31 45.66
N ARG A 78 21.07 -16.93 46.33
CA ARG A 78 21.08 -15.86 47.33
C ARG A 78 20.71 -14.49 46.73
N ASN A 79 21.05 -14.26 45.47
CA ASN A 79 20.72 -13.04 44.73
C ASN A 79 19.54 -13.21 43.75
N PHE A 80 18.86 -14.36 43.76
CA PHE A 80 17.82 -14.69 42.79
C PHE A 80 16.61 -13.79 43.03
N SER A 81 16.18 -13.65 44.29
CA SER A 81 15.09 -12.76 44.70
C SER A 81 15.27 -11.32 44.22
N LYS A 82 16.51 -10.81 44.22
CA LYS A 82 16.85 -9.46 43.73
C LYS A 82 16.86 -9.34 42.20
N LYS A 83 17.00 -10.46 41.47
CA LYS A 83 17.04 -10.50 40.00
C LYS A 83 15.71 -10.96 39.38
N ILE A 84 14.82 -11.59 40.16
CA ILE A 84 13.50 -12.08 39.71
C ILE A 84 12.68 -10.96 39.09
N GLU A 85 12.64 -9.78 39.69
CA GLU A 85 11.91 -8.63 39.12
C GLU A 85 12.43 -8.28 37.72
N GLY A 86 13.75 -8.34 37.48
CA GLY A 86 14.34 -8.10 36.15
C GLY A 86 13.99 -9.16 35.09
N PHE A 87 13.67 -10.39 35.50
CA PHE A 87 13.22 -11.45 34.59
C PHE A 87 11.70 -11.41 34.38
N LEU A 88 10.93 -11.04 35.40
CA LEU A 88 9.47 -10.90 35.31
C LEU A 88 9.04 -9.58 34.63
N SER A 89 9.91 -8.57 34.61
CA SER A 89 9.73 -7.30 33.89
C SER A 89 10.26 -7.31 32.45
N LEU A 90 10.65 -8.48 31.93
CA LEU A 90 10.91 -8.62 30.50
C LEU A 90 9.59 -8.48 29.73
N ASP A 91 9.31 -7.25 29.29
CA ASP A 91 8.20 -6.97 28.38
C ASP A 91 8.31 -7.90 27.17
N TYR A 92 7.23 -8.66 26.93
CA TYR A 92 7.10 -9.44 25.71
C TYR A 92 7.36 -8.51 24.52
N PRO A 93 8.21 -8.91 23.55
CA PRO A 93 8.44 -8.10 22.38
C PRO A 93 7.08 -7.88 21.72
N VAL A 94 6.57 -6.66 21.81
CA VAL A 94 5.39 -6.25 21.07
C VAL A 94 5.77 -6.43 19.62
N VAL A 95 5.28 -7.51 19.00
CA VAL A 95 5.28 -7.64 17.55
C VAL A 95 4.25 -6.63 17.09
N ASP A 96 4.67 -5.38 17.11
CA ASP A 96 3.93 -4.28 16.55
C ASP A 96 3.63 -4.76 15.14
N ASN A 97 2.35 -4.90 14.81
CA ASN A 97 1.89 -5.18 13.45
C ASN A 97 2.33 -3.96 12.65
N LYS A 98 3.63 -3.88 12.33
CA LYS A 98 4.28 -2.83 11.57
C LYS A 98 3.68 -2.96 10.20
N LYS A 99 2.56 -2.26 10.13
CA LYS A 99 1.63 -1.98 9.07
C LYS A 99 2.33 -2.32 7.76
N ARG A 100 1.85 -3.38 7.09
CA ARG A 100 2.13 -3.57 5.65
C ARG A 100 2.04 -2.18 5.04
N LYS A 101 3.17 -1.63 4.56
CA LYS A 101 3.19 -0.31 3.94
C LYS A 101 2.03 -0.29 2.95
N LYS A 102 1.07 0.61 3.14
CA LYS A 102 -0.10 0.70 2.26
C LYS A 102 0.44 0.97 0.86
N LYS A 103 0.43 -0.06 0.01
CA LYS A 103 0.91 0.10 -1.37
C LYS A 103 0.01 1.12 -2.03
N GLU A 104 0.61 2.10 -2.68
CA GLU A 104 -0.09 3.06 -3.51
C GLU A 104 -1.00 2.28 -4.47
N ARG A 105 -2.29 2.66 -4.49
CA ARG A 105 -3.26 2.03 -5.37
C ARG A 105 -2.87 2.43 -6.79
N ARG A 106 -2.80 1.45 -7.70
CA ARG A 106 -2.60 1.69 -9.13
C ARG A 106 -3.82 1.23 -9.88
N PHE A 107 -4.20 1.96 -10.91
CA PHE A 107 -5.23 1.53 -11.83
C PHE A 107 -4.86 0.18 -12.46
N ARG A 108 -5.85 -0.71 -12.60
CA ARG A 108 -5.69 -2.02 -13.25
C ARG A 108 -6.81 -2.22 -14.25
N LYS A 109 -6.44 -2.67 -15.46
CA LYS A 109 -7.42 -3.05 -16.50
C LYS A 109 -8.19 -4.30 -16.05
N ILE A 110 -9.46 -4.38 -16.41
CA ILE A 110 -10.29 -5.54 -16.17
C ILE A 110 -10.04 -6.53 -17.31
N SER A 111 -9.75 -7.79 -16.98
CA SER A 111 -9.53 -8.82 -18.00
C SER A 111 -10.86 -9.43 -18.46
N PRO A 112 -10.90 -10.04 -19.67
CA PRO A 112 -12.09 -10.75 -20.17
C PRO A 112 -12.63 -11.80 -19.19
N TYR A 113 -11.71 -12.55 -18.55
CA TYR A 113 -12.06 -13.53 -17.52
C TYR A 113 -12.76 -12.90 -16.31
N LEU A 114 -12.29 -11.73 -15.85
CA LEU A 114 -12.89 -11.04 -14.71
C LEU A 114 -14.27 -10.48 -15.05
N ALA A 115 -14.47 -9.97 -16.28
CA ALA A 115 -15.79 -9.58 -16.77
C ALA A 115 -16.75 -10.77 -16.80
N PHE A 116 -16.32 -11.91 -17.34
CA PHE A 116 -17.10 -13.14 -17.32
C PHE A 116 -17.44 -13.61 -15.90
N CYS A 117 -16.46 -13.58 -14.97
CA CYS A 117 -16.70 -13.98 -13.57
C CYS A 117 -17.73 -13.07 -12.88
N ALA A 118 -17.72 -11.77 -13.17
CA ALA A 118 -18.70 -10.84 -12.64
C ALA A 118 -20.10 -11.15 -13.18
N HIS A 119 -20.23 -11.38 -14.48
CA HIS A 119 -21.49 -11.78 -15.10
C HIS A 119 -22.02 -13.11 -14.55
N TYR A 120 -21.16 -14.13 -14.48
CA TYR A 120 -21.53 -15.46 -13.95
C TYR A 120 -21.93 -15.42 -12.47
N ARG A 121 -21.27 -14.58 -11.67
CA ARG A 121 -21.67 -14.37 -10.28
C ARG A 121 -23.03 -13.68 -10.18
N ASN A 122 -23.31 -12.73 -11.07
CA ASN A 122 -24.57 -12.00 -11.08
C ASN A 122 -25.75 -12.87 -11.53
N SER A 123 -25.54 -13.82 -12.47
CA SER A 123 -26.59 -14.77 -12.87
C SER A 123 -26.98 -15.76 -11.75
N LYS A 124 -26.14 -15.89 -10.71
CA LYS A 124 -26.38 -16.72 -9.53
C LYS A 124 -27.00 -15.93 -8.36
N ARG A 125 -27.43 -14.70 -8.60
CA ARG A 125 -28.16 -13.88 -7.62
C ARG A 125 -29.66 -14.10 -7.73
N ASP A 126 -30.34 -14.03 -6.59
CA ASP A 126 -31.80 -14.00 -6.48
C ASP A 126 -32.39 -12.65 -6.91
N SER A 127 -33.72 -12.60 -7.03
CA SER A 127 -34.48 -11.36 -7.16
C SER A 127 -34.19 -10.36 -6.02
N ASN A 128 -33.83 -10.86 -4.84
CA ASN A 128 -33.41 -10.06 -3.68
C ASN A 128 -31.92 -9.68 -3.70
N GLY A 129 -31.19 -9.97 -4.78
CA GLY A 129 -29.78 -9.64 -4.93
C GLY A 129 -28.79 -10.49 -4.11
N LYS A 130 -29.27 -11.43 -3.27
CA LYS A 130 -28.43 -12.37 -2.52
C LYS A 130 -27.92 -13.49 -3.43
N LEU A 131 -26.73 -14.02 -3.13
CA LEU A 131 -26.15 -15.15 -3.86
C LEU A 131 -26.79 -16.45 -3.36
N ARG A 132 -27.24 -17.29 -4.29
CA ARG A 132 -27.80 -18.61 -3.99
C ARG A 132 -26.76 -19.60 -3.46
N GLU A 133 -25.52 -19.44 -3.90
CA GLU A 133 -24.41 -20.35 -3.64
C GLU A 133 -23.22 -19.62 -2.99
N ASN A 134 -22.32 -20.38 -2.35
CA ASN A 134 -21.09 -19.83 -1.78
C ASN A 134 -20.20 -19.24 -2.88
N VAL A 135 -19.66 -18.03 -2.65
CA VAL A 135 -18.76 -17.32 -3.57
C VAL A 135 -17.57 -18.17 -4.03
N LEU A 136 -17.01 -19.01 -3.15
CA LEU A 136 -15.90 -19.88 -3.47
C LEU A 136 -16.29 -20.93 -4.52
N GLU A 137 -17.47 -21.53 -4.38
CA GLU A 137 -17.98 -22.53 -5.32
C GLU A 137 -18.33 -21.90 -6.66
N ILE A 138 -18.98 -20.74 -6.67
CA ILE A 138 -19.25 -19.97 -7.90
C ILE A 138 -17.95 -19.65 -8.62
N THR A 139 -16.90 -19.27 -7.89
CA THR A 139 -15.59 -18.92 -8.50
C THR A 139 -14.90 -20.15 -9.09
N LYS A 140 -15.01 -21.33 -8.44
CA LYS A 140 -14.51 -22.60 -9.01
C LYS A 140 -15.27 -22.97 -10.29
N GLN A 141 -16.60 -22.90 -10.26
CA GLN A 141 -17.46 -23.20 -11.41
C GLN A 141 -17.19 -22.24 -12.58
N ALA A 142 -17.05 -20.94 -12.31
CA ALA A 142 -16.69 -19.95 -13.32
C ALA A 142 -15.33 -20.27 -13.95
N GLY A 143 -14.33 -20.61 -13.14
CA GLY A 143 -13.01 -21.01 -13.63
C GLY A 143 -13.05 -22.23 -14.55
N ALA A 144 -13.83 -23.27 -14.18
CA ALA A 144 -14.02 -24.46 -15.01
C ALA A 144 -14.75 -24.13 -16.32
N LYS A 145 -15.83 -23.33 -16.25
CA LYS A 145 -16.60 -22.94 -17.43
C LYS A 145 -15.77 -22.11 -18.41
N TRP A 146 -14.98 -21.17 -17.92
CA TRP A 146 -14.08 -20.37 -18.76
C TRP A 146 -13.03 -21.21 -19.49
N LYS A 147 -12.44 -22.21 -18.82
CA LYS A 147 -11.49 -23.13 -19.44
C LYS A 147 -12.13 -23.93 -20.58
N ASN A 148 -13.39 -24.31 -20.43
CA ASN A 148 -14.13 -25.08 -21.43
C ASN A 148 -14.74 -24.24 -22.57
N MET A 149 -14.73 -22.90 -22.46
CA MET A 149 -15.19 -22.02 -23.54
C MET A 149 -14.20 -21.98 -24.71
N LYS A 150 -14.73 -21.98 -25.93
CA LYS A 150 -13.93 -21.78 -27.15
C LYS A 150 -13.60 -20.29 -27.31
N GLU A 151 -12.55 -19.98 -28.07
CA GLU A 151 -12.11 -18.60 -28.38
C GLU A 151 -13.26 -17.72 -28.89
N LYS A 152 -14.15 -18.32 -29.71
CA LYS A 152 -15.33 -17.63 -30.28
C LYS A 152 -16.29 -17.13 -29.19
N ASP A 153 -16.48 -17.90 -28.13
CA ASP A 153 -17.34 -17.55 -27.01
C ASP A 153 -16.65 -16.60 -26.02
N ARG A 154 -15.31 -16.47 -26.11
CA ARG A 154 -14.51 -15.52 -25.32
C ARG A 154 -14.53 -14.10 -25.88
N LYS A 155 -14.59 -13.95 -27.21
CA LYS A 155 -14.65 -12.65 -27.90
C LYS A 155 -15.66 -11.64 -27.32
N PRO A 156 -16.93 -11.98 -27.02
CA PRO A 156 -17.85 -11.01 -26.45
C PRO A 156 -17.38 -10.45 -25.10
N TRP A 157 -16.68 -11.28 -24.30
CA TRP A 157 -16.14 -10.87 -23.01
C TRP A 157 -14.93 -9.94 -23.13
N GLU A 158 -14.24 -9.94 -24.27
CA GLU A 158 -13.17 -8.96 -24.55
C GLU A 158 -13.75 -7.55 -24.70
N ALA A 159 -14.82 -7.43 -25.51
CA ALA A 159 -15.52 -6.16 -25.69
C ALA A 159 -16.16 -5.68 -24.38
N GLU A 160 -16.72 -6.59 -23.57
CA GLU A 160 -17.31 -6.24 -22.28
C GLU A 160 -16.25 -5.83 -21.25
N ALA A 161 -15.09 -6.51 -21.22
CA ALA A 161 -13.97 -6.13 -20.37
C ALA A 161 -13.37 -4.77 -20.75
N GLU A 162 -13.33 -4.44 -22.05
CA GLU A 162 -12.90 -3.12 -22.50
C GLU A 162 -13.88 -2.03 -22.04
N LYS A 163 -15.19 -2.25 -22.20
CA LYS A 163 -16.23 -1.34 -21.68
C LYS A 163 -16.10 -1.14 -20.17
N ALA A 164 -15.96 -2.23 -19.41
CA ALA A 164 -15.78 -2.17 -17.96
C ALA A 164 -14.48 -1.44 -17.56
N THR A 165 -13.39 -1.67 -18.31
CA THR A 165 -12.11 -0.97 -18.11
C THR A 165 -12.25 0.52 -18.37
N ARG A 166 -12.99 0.94 -19.41
CA ARG A 166 -13.24 2.35 -19.72
C ARG A 166 -14.03 3.04 -18.61
N ILE A 167 -15.06 2.40 -18.07
CA ILE A 167 -15.83 2.93 -16.93
C ILE A 167 -14.94 3.03 -15.68
N ALA A 168 -14.18 1.98 -15.37
CA ALA A 168 -13.27 1.99 -14.22
C ALA A 168 -12.18 3.06 -14.35
N ARG A 169 -11.67 3.30 -15.57
CA ARG A 169 -10.71 4.36 -15.87
C ARG A 169 -11.31 5.74 -15.59
N ALA A 170 -12.51 6.01 -16.10
CA ALA A 170 -13.20 7.28 -15.85
C ALA A 170 -13.46 7.52 -14.35
N ASN A 171 -13.85 6.48 -13.60
CA ASN A 171 -14.03 6.60 -12.15
C ASN A 171 -12.70 6.81 -11.42
N TRP A 172 -11.66 6.08 -11.81
CA TRP A 172 -10.31 6.29 -11.28
C TRP A 172 -9.84 7.72 -11.51
N ASP A 173 -10.03 8.22 -12.72
CA ASP A 173 -9.63 9.57 -13.09
C ASP A 173 -10.48 10.60 -12.33
N LYS A 174 -11.78 10.39 -12.09
CA LYS A 174 -12.56 11.25 -11.18
C LYS A 174 -12.02 11.26 -9.74
N GLU A 175 -11.75 10.09 -9.17
CA GLU A 175 -11.20 9.96 -7.81
C GLU A 175 -9.81 10.58 -7.67
N HIS A 176 -9.00 10.56 -8.73
CA HIS A 176 -7.59 11.01 -8.70
C HIS A 176 -7.38 12.37 -9.39
N SER A 177 -8.39 12.90 -10.09
CA SER A 177 -8.38 14.23 -10.70
C SER A 177 -8.73 15.31 -9.68
N SER A 178 -9.31 14.97 -8.53
CA SER A 178 -9.41 15.87 -7.38
C SER A 178 -8.19 15.70 -6.47
N VAL A 179 -7.00 16.02 -6.97
CA VAL A 179 -6.04 16.66 -6.07
C VAL A 179 -6.59 18.08 -5.91
N PRO A 180 -7.11 18.47 -4.73
CA PRO A 180 -7.54 19.85 -4.51
C PRO A 180 -6.39 20.74 -4.97
N ALA A 181 -6.68 21.75 -5.81
CA ALA A 181 -5.68 22.74 -6.14
C ALA A 181 -5.13 23.27 -4.81
N PRO A 182 -3.81 23.13 -4.55
CA PRO A 182 -3.27 23.54 -3.27
C PRO A 182 -3.53 25.03 -3.11
N THR A 183 -4.06 25.41 -1.94
CA THR A 183 -4.35 26.80 -1.64
C THR A 183 -3.05 27.61 -1.59
N SER A 184 -3.14 28.93 -1.74
CA SER A 184 -1.96 29.81 -1.68
C SER A 184 -1.13 29.58 -0.40
N ASP A 185 -1.80 29.33 0.73
CA ASP A 185 -1.13 29.11 2.02
C ASP A 185 -0.49 27.73 2.10
N GLU A 186 -1.14 26.69 1.58
CA GLU A 186 -0.54 25.36 1.46
C GLU A 186 0.73 25.39 0.60
N ILE A 187 0.73 26.12 -0.53
CA ILE A 187 1.93 26.26 -1.39
C ILE A 187 3.07 26.96 -0.63
N ARG A 188 2.77 27.91 0.28
CA ARG A 188 3.79 28.61 1.08
C ARG A 188 4.45 27.70 2.11
N ASP A 189 3.69 26.76 2.67
CA ASP A 189 4.17 25.84 3.71
C ASP A 189 4.82 24.56 3.16
N MET A 190 4.62 24.26 1.87
CA MET A 190 5.19 23.09 1.21
C MET A 190 6.73 23.11 1.17
N LYS A 191 7.30 21.91 1.29
CA LYS A 191 8.75 21.68 1.18
C LYS A 191 9.20 21.73 -0.28
N LYS A 192 10.48 22.03 -0.51
CA LYS A 192 11.07 22.12 -1.88
C LYS A 192 10.77 20.91 -2.75
N SER A 193 10.83 19.69 -2.19
CA SER A 193 10.53 18.45 -2.93
C SER A 193 9.07 18.35 -3.38
N GLU A 194 8.13 18.82 -2.56
CA GLU A 194 6.70 18.77 -2.86
C GLU A 194 6.34 19.85 -3.88
N LEU A 195 6.96 21.03 -3.77
CA LEU A 195 6.87 22.10 -4.76
C LEU A 195 7.39 21.64 -6.13
N MET A 196 8.52 20.94 -6.20
CA MET A 196 9.06 20.43 -7.48
C MET A 196 8.18 19.33 -8.09
N ASN A 197 7.54 18.51 -7.26
CA ASN A 197 6.56 17.52 -7.73
C ASN A 197 5.31 18.21 -8.29
N LEU A 198 4.82 19.26 -7.62
CA LEU A 198 3.75 20.12 -8.14
C LEU A 198 4.15 20.74 -9.47
N VAL A 199 5.29 21.44 -9.56
CA VAL A 199 5.80 22.02 -10.81
C VAL A 199 5.78 21.02 -11.97
N THR A 200 6.23 19.79 -11.71
CA THR A 200 6.25 18.68 -12.68
C THR A 200 4.83 18.22 -13.07
N THR A 201 3.93 18.13 -12.10
CA THR A 201 2.55 17.65 -12.30
C THR A 201 1.67 18.70 -12.98
N SER A 202 1.87 19.98 -12.64
CA SER A 202 1.13 21.13 -13.15
C SER A 202 1.69 21.67 -14.46
N GLY A 203 2.87 21.20 -14.89
CA GLY A 203 3.54 21.66 -16.11
C GLY A 203 4.06 23.10 -16.03
N VAL A 204 4.32 23.62 -14.82
CA VAL A 204 4.82 25.00 -14.63
C VAL A 204 6.30 25.05 -15.02
N SER A 205 6.70 26.04 -15.82
CA SER A 205 8.10 26.19 -16.21
C SER A 205 8.89 26.98 -15.15
N VAL A 206 9.81 26.29 -14.47
CA VAL A 206 10.70 26.88 -13.46
C VAL A 206 12.16 26.63 -13.84
N SER A 207 12.99 27.67 -13.75
CA SER A 207 14.44 27.58 -14.03
C SER A 207 15.13 26.67 -13.02
N GLN A 208 16.14 25.91 -13.47
CA GLN A 208 16.92 25.00 -12.61
C GLN A 208 17.66 25.72 -11.47
N LYS A 209 17.92 27.03 -11.61
CA LYS A 209 18.54 27.88 -10.58
C LYS A 209 17.53 28.67 -9.74
N ALA A 210 16.23 28.45 -9.91
CA ALA A 210 15.21 29.24 -9.23
C ALA A 210 15.26 29.05 -7.71
N THR A 211 15.08 30.14 -6.98
CA THR A 211 15.02 30.12 -5.52
C THR A 211 13.70 29.50 -5.04
N LEU A 212 13.66 29.02 -3.79
CA LEU A 212 12.44 28.45 -3.19
C LEU A 212 11.26 29.44 -3.23
N LYS A 213 11.56 30.72 -3.02
CA LYS A 213 10.59 31.81 -3.08
C LYS A 213 10.02 31.96 -4.49
N GLU A 214 10.86 31.99 -5.51
CA GLU A 214 10.41 32.06 -6.92
C GLU A 214 9.56 30.88 -7.35
N ILE A 215 9.87 29.66 -6.87
CA ILE A 215 9.07 28.46 -7.15
C ILE A 215 7.67 28.61 -6.53
N ARG A 216 7.60 29.07 -5.27
CA ARG A 216 6.32 29.30 -4.58
C ARG A 216 5.50 30.37 -5.28
N ASP A 217 6.10 31.52 -5.59
CA ASP A 217 5.39 32.64 -6.21
C ASP A 217 4.82 32.23 -7.58
N LYS A 218 5.57 31.44 -8.37
CA LYS A 218 5.08 30.91 -9.66
C LYS A 218 3.96 29.89 -9.52
N LEU A 219 4.04 29.01 -8.52
CA LEU A 219 2.98 28.04 -8.26
C LEU A 219 1.73 28.72 -7.72
N VAL A 220 1.88 29.66 -6.76
CA VAL A 220 0.77 30.48 -6.26
C VAL A 220 0.11 31.21 -7.42
N ALA A 221 0.87 31.86 -8.30
CA ALA A 221 0.32 32.54 -9.48
C ALA A 221 -0.41 31.60 -10.46
N HIS A 222 0.05 30.35 -10.60
CA HIS A 222 -0.59 29.36 -11.47
C HIS A 222 -1.93 28.83 -10.91
N TYR A 223 -2.04 28.77 -9.58
CA TYR A 223 -3.22 28.26 -8.87
C TYR A 223 -4.16 29.37 -8.39
N SER A 224 -3.72 30.62 -8.32
CA SER A 224 -4.55 31.79 -8.02
C SER A 224 -5.45 32.17 -9.20
N ALA A 225 -6.62 32.71 -8.90
CA ALA A 225 -7.48 33.30 -9.92
C ALA A 225 -6.76 34.47 -10.62
N PRO A 226 -6.87 34.61 -11.95
CA PRO A 226 -6.30 35.75 -12.67
C PRO A 226 -7.02 37.04 -12.26
N THR A 227 -6.30 38.16 -12.16
CA THR A 227 -6.90 39.47 -11.85
C THR A 227 -7.74 40.00 -13.02
N GLU A 228 -8.69 40.88 -12.76
CA GLU A 228 -9.52 41.50 -13.81
C GLU A 228 -8.67 42.16 -14.90
N GLU A 229 -7.62 42.89 -14.50
CA GLU A 229 -6.69 43.51 -15.43
C GLU A 229 -5.92 42.50 -16.30
N GLN A 230 -5.57 41.35 -15.72
CA GLN A 230 -4.90 40.28 -16.46
C GLN A 230 -5.87 39.69 -17.49
N ILE A 231 -7.10 39.38 -17.09
CA ILE A 231 -8.15 38.87 -17.99
C ILE A 231 -8.35 39.86 -19.17
N CYS A 232 -8.41 41.17 -18.91
CA CYS A 232 -8.54 42.19 -19.93
C CYS A 232 -7.36 42.29 -20.91
N LYS A 233 -6.15 41.89 -20.49
CA LYS A 233 -4.91 41.95 -21.30
C LYS A 233 -4.56 40.60 -21.97
N MET A 234 -5.26 39.52 -21.65
CA MET A 234 -4.98 38.18 -22.17
C MET A 234 -5.34 38.02 -23.65
N LYS A 235 -4.55 37.20 -24.34
CA LYS A 235 -4.81 36.85 -25.74
C LYS A 235 -5.97 35.86 -25.83
N LYS A 236 -6.64 35.83 -26.99
CA LYS A 236 -7.79 34.95 -27.25
C LYS A 236 -7.53 33.48 -26.93
N ASP A 237 -6.35 32.97 -27.25
CA ASP A 237 -5.98 31.57 -26.97
C ASP A 237 -5.83 31.26 -25.48
N GLU A 238 -5.38 32.24 -24.70
CA GLU A 238 -5.23 32.12 -23.25
C GLU A 238 -6.58 32.22 -22.54
N LEU A 239 -7.45 33.12 -23.01
CA LEU A 239 -8.84 33.23 -22.55
C LEU A 239 -9.63 31.95 -22.81
N LYS A 240 -9.44 31.33 -23.98
CA LYS A 240 -10.09 30.05 -24.32
C LYS A 240 -9.67 28.93 -23.36
N LYS A 241 -8.37 28.82 -23.06
CA LYS A 241 -7.86 27.84 -22.08
C LYS A 241 -8.42 28.07 -20.67
N LEU A 242 -8.55 29.33 -20.26
CA LEU A 242 -9.14 29.67 -18.97
C LEU A 242 -10.63 29.32 -18.89
N ILE A 243 -11.39 29.56 -19.97
CA ILE A 243 -12.81 29.21 -20.06
C ILE A 243 -13.00 27.69 -19.99
N GLU A 244 -12.19 26.93 -20.73
CA GLU A 244 -12.20 25.46 -20.69
C GLU A 244 -11.83 24.94 -19.28
N LYS A 245 -10.83 25.55 -18.63
CA LYS A 245 -10.41 25.21 -17.26
C LYS A 245 -11.47 25.55 -16.22
N ALA A 246 -12.17 26.67 -16.39
CA ALA A 246 -13.23 27.11 -15.47
C ALA A 246 -14.58 26.43 -15.75
N GLY A 247 -14.73 25.69 -16.85
CA GLY A 247 -15.98 25.01 -17.22
C GLY A 247 -17.11 25.97 -17.61
N ILE A 248 -16.78 27.20 -18.02
CA ILE A 248 -17.74 28.25 -18.38
C ILE A 248 -18.06 28.13 -19.88
N SER A 249 -19.29 28.46 -20.28
CA SER A 249 -19.65 28.62 -21.68
C SER A 249 -19.68 30.11 -22.04
N ALA A 250 -18.85 30.53 -23.00
CA ALA A 250 -18.82 31.90 -23.50
C ALA A 250 -18.80 31.93 -25.03
N GLN A 251 -19.26 33.04 -25.61
CA GLN A 251 -19.18 33.27 -27.07
C GLN A 251 -17.71 33.36 -27.53
N LYS A 252 -17.47 33.12 -28.84
CA LYS A 252 -16.12 33.02 -29.44
C LYS A 252 -15.34 34.35 -29.48
N ASP A 253 -15.90 35.43 -28.96
CA ASP A 253 -15.37 36.78 -29.06
C ASP A 253 -14.61 37.18 -27.78
N THR A 254 -13.48 37.88 -27.96
CA THR A 254 -12.54 38.19 -26.87
C THR A 254 -13.21 38.95 -25.72
N LYS A 255 -14.06 39.95 -26.02
CA LYS A 255 -14.77 40.73 -24.99
C LYS A 255 -15.78 39.89 -24.21
N SER A 256 -16.50 38.99 -24.88
CA SER A 256 -17.46 38.08 -24.26
C SER A 256 -16.77 37.05 -23.38
N MET A 257 -15.61 36.54 -23.82
CA MET A 257 -14.76 35.66 -23.02
C MET A 257 -14.23 36.34 -21.75
N GLN A 258 -13.76 37.60 -21.88
CA GLN A 258 -13.28 38.40 -20.77
C GLN A 258 -14.39 38.67 -19.75
N SER A 259 -15.56 39.13 -20.21
CA SER A 259 -16.72 39.41 -19.35
C SER A 259 -17.20 38.17 -18.60
N ALA A 260 -17.31 37.01 -19.28
CA ALA A 260 -17.72 35.75 -18.65
C ALA A 260 -16.73 35.27 -17.58
N LEU A 261 -15.42 35.43 -17.82
CA LEU A 261 -14.39 35.09 -16.84
C LEU A 261 -14.39 36.06 -15.66
N ILE A 262 -14.52 37.37 -15.90
CA ILE A 262 -14.61 38.38 -14.84
C ILE A 262 -15.83 38.11 -13.96
N SER A 263 -17.00 37.89 -14.54
CA SER A 263 -18.23 37.59 -13.78
C SER A 263 -18.14 36.28 -12.98
N HIS A 264 -17.36 35.31 -13.45
CA HIS A 264 -17.18 34.03 -12.75
C HIS A 264 -16.20 34.13 -11.58
N TYR A 265 -15.08 34.83 -11.76
CA TYR A 265 -14.06 34.97 -10.71
C TYR A 265 -14.35 36.11 -9.72
N TYR A 266 -15.07 37.13 -10.18
CA TYR A 266 -15.42 38.34 -9.41
C TYR A 266 -16.92 38.63 -9.60
N PRO A 267 -17.82 37.78 -9.06
CA PRO A 267 -19.24 38.11 -9.07
C PRO A 267 -19.44 39.42 -8.30
N ALA A 268 -20.11 40.39 -8.90
CA ALA A 268 -20.42 41.65 -8.25
C ALA A 268 -21.10 41.35 -6.91
N GLN A 269 -20.50 41.80 -5.81
CA GLN A 269 -21.13 41.70 -4.50
C GLN A 269 -22.35 42.63 -4.51
N THR A 270 -23.53 42.04 -4.60
CA THR A 270 -24.82 42.70 -4.34
C THR A 270 -24.99 42.94 -2.85
#